data_AF-A0A484H6A5-F1
#
_entry.id   AF-A0A484H6A5-F1
#
_cell.length_a   1.000
_cell.length_b   1.000
_cell.length_c   1.000
_cell.angle_alpha   90.00
_cell.angle_beta   90.00
_cell.angle_gamma   90.00
#
_symmetry.space_group_name_H-M   'P 1'
#
loop_
_entity.id
_entity.type
_entity.pdbx_description
1 polymer ?
#
loop_
_entity_poly.entity_id
_entity_poly.type
_entity_poly.pdbx_seq_one_letter_code
_entity_poly.pdbx_strand_id
1 'polypeptide(L)'
;GPVASEPGRALAPPPALADWRARVRQDPQHFLRLCAHLDCTPDIWALHDWSAWLTPFTQRRGRRFETTFFLCCLCEPPPVFPDLVEVVDCQWSSPSEATESFISKEIWLAPPQFYEIRRLEHFASLSDLHKFCLDRELEGVERWLPITLLTADGTIQLLPGDEMYLEDSNYLENLMSTEKKNEEIMKEGKKFHRIVMYNRHDYNIHVTVQSKYKHVYPKNYVVSKSRL
;
A
#
# COMPACT_ATOMS: atom_id res chain seq x y z
N GLY A 1 -1.36 -24.96 -20.89
CA GLY A 1 -1.74 -24.59 -19.51
C GLY A 1 -3.10 -23.94 -19.53
N PRO A 2 -3.85 -23.89 -18.43
CA PRO A 2 -5.10 -23.14 -18.40
C PRO A 2 -4.77 -21.68 -18.73
N VAL A 3 -5.59 -21.09 -19.60
CA VAL A 3 -5.51 -19.67 -19.95
C VAL A 3 -5.77 -18.90 -18.66
N ALA A 4 -4.87 -17.98 -18.29
CA ALA A 4 -5.12 -17.07 -17.17
C ALA A 4 -6.47 -16.40 -17.42
N SER A 5 -7.39 -16.50 -16.46
CA SER A 5 -8.69 -15.83 -16.56
C SER A 5 -8.45 -14.36 -16.87
N GLU A 6 -9.17 -13.81 -17.84
CA GLU A 6 -9.07 -12.37 -18.12
C GLU A 6 -9.53 -11.57 -16.89
N PRO A 7 -9.01 -10.35 -16.67
CA PRO A 7 -9.52 -9.46 -15.63
C PRO A 7 -11.04 -9.28 -15.72
N GLY A 8 -11.68 -9.06 -14.58
CA GLY A 8 -13.13 -8.81 -14.53
C GLY A 8 -13.51 -7.47 -15.17
N ARG A 9 -14.82 -7.27 -15.39
CA ARG A 9 -15.37 -5.96 -15.77
C ARG A 9 -16.23 -5.42 -14.64
N ALA A 10 -16.22 -4.10 -14.50
CA ALA A 10 -17.09 -3.44 -13.54
C ALA A 10 -18.56 -3.55 -13.97
N LEU A 11 -19.43 -3.82 -13.00
CA LEU A 11 -20.88 -3.75 -13.23
C LEU A 11 -21.33 -2.28 -13.29
N ALA A 12 -22.40 -2.03 -14.04
CA ALA A 12 -23.06 -0.73 -14.02
C ALA A 12 -23.59 -0.40 -12.61
N PRO A 13 -23.62 0.87 -12.21
CA PRO A 13 -24.18 1.26 -10.93
C PRO A 13 -25.66 0.87 -10.82
N PRO A 14 -26.14 0.47 -9.64
CA PRO A 14 -27.54 0.15 -9.44
C PRO A 14 -28.44 1.37 -9.65
N PRO A 15 -29.70 1.16 -10.08
CA PRO A 15 -30.74 2.17 -9.94
C PRO A 15 -30.81 2.64 -8.47
N ALA A 16 -31.09 3.93 -8.25
CA ALA A 16 -31.16 4.52 -6.91
C ALA A 16 -29.89 4.32 -6.05
N LEU A 17 -28.69 4.40 -6.67
CA LEU A 17 -27.39 4.27 -6.00
C LEU A 17 -27.28 5.09 -4.69
N ALA A 18 -27.79 6.32 -4.68
CA ALA A 18 -27.76 7.18 -3.49
C ALA A 18 -28.53 6.58 -2.29
N ASP A 19 -29.71 6.02 -2.54
CA ASP A 19 -30.54 5.40 -1.50
C ASP A 19 -29.88 4.13 -0.96
N TRP A 20 -29.34 3.30 -1.86
CA TRP A 20 -28.59 2.11 -1.46
C TRP A 20 -27.36 2.45 -0.63
N ARG A 21 -26.61 3.49 -1.01
CA ARG A 21 -25.46 3.97 -0.23
C ARG A 21 -25.86 4.45 1.16
N ALA A 22 -26.94 5.23 1.27
CA ALA A 22 -27.43 5.69 2.56
C ALA A 22 -27.81 4.51 3.48
N ARG A 23 -28.51 3.50 2.95
CA ARG A 23 -28.88 2.28 3.69
C ARG A 23 -27.67 1.49 4.15
N VAL A 24 -26.68 1.26 3.27
CA VAL A 24 -25.46 0.51 3.59
C VAL A 24 -24.61 1.21 4.65
N ARG A 25 -24.50 2.55 4.60
CA ARG A 25 -23.79 3.32 5.63
C ARG A 25 -24.46 3.23 7.00
N GLN A 26 -25.79 3.22 7.03
CA GLN A 26 -26.55 3.10 8.27
C GLN A 26 -26.48 1.69 8.86
N ASP A 27 -26.57 0.67 8.01
CA ASP A 27 -26.48 -0.74 8.39
C ASP A 27 -25.80 -1.56 7.26
N PRO A 28 -24.55 -2.01 7.48
CA PRO A 28 -23.78 -2.77 6.49
C PRO A 28 -24.45 -4.04 5.98
N GLN A 29 -25.41 -4.62 6.73
CA GLN A 29 -26.16 -5.80 6.28
C GLN A 29 -26.97 -5.53 5.00
N HIS A 30 -27.29 -4.27 4.70
CA HIS A 30 -27.94 -3.88 3.45
C HIS A 30 -27.08 -4.12 2.22
N PHE A 31 -25.77 -4.32 2.35
CA PHE A 31 -24.92 -4.65 1.20
C PHE A 31 -25.30 -6.00 0.59
N LEU A 32 -25.55 -7.01 1.44
CA LEU A 32 -26.02 -8.32 0.97
C LEU A 32 -27.43 -8.23 0.37
N ARG A 33 -28.28 -7.36 0.90
CA ARG A 33 -29.62 -7.09 0.33
C ARG A 33 -29.53 -6.41 -1.05
N LEU A 34 -28.57 -5.51 -1.23
CA LEU A 34 -28.27 -4.90 -2.53
C LEU A 34 -27.84 -5.97 -3.54
N CYS A 35 -26.90 -6.84 -3.16
CA CYS A 35 -26.47 -7.96 -4.00
C CYS A 35 -27.66 -8.85 -4.43
N ALA A 36 -28.51 -9.25 -3.47
CA ALA A 36 -29.71 -10.02 -3.77
C ALA A 36 -30.71 -9.26 -4.68
N HIS A 37 -30.86 -7.95 -4.48
CA HIS A 37 -31.73 -7.11 -5.31
C HIS A 37 -31.24 -7.01 -6.77
N LEU A 38 -29.93 -7.02 -6.97
CA LEU A 38 -29.30 -6.98 -8.30
C LEU A 38 -29.07 -8.37 -8.91
N ASP A 39 -29.49 -9.44 -8.23
CA ASP A 39 -29.22 -10.83 -8.60
C ASP A 39 -27.73 -11.08 -8.87
N CYS A 40 -26.87 -10.55 -7.98
CA CYS A 40 -25.42 -10.70 -8.08
C CYS A 40 -24.80 -11.10 -6.74
N THR A 41 -23.55 -11.55 -6.79
CA THR A 41 -22.73 -11.84 -5.61
C THR A 41 -21.39 -11.10 -5.70
N PRO A 42 -20.82 -10.63 -4.58
CA PRO A 42 -19.47 -10.07 -4.60
C PRO A 42 -18.47 -11.11 -5.11
N ASP A 43 -17.73 -10.77 -6.15
CA ASP A 43 -16.70 -11.64 -6.72
C ASP A 43 -15.41 -11.53 -5.89
N ILE A 44 -15.42 -12.19 -4.73
CA ILE A 44 -14.26 -12.22 -3.83
C ILE A 44 -13.08 -12.99 -4.42
N TRP A 45 -13.30 -13.80 -5.46
CA TRP A 45 -12.25 -14.56 -6.14
C TRP A 45 -11.43 -13.70 -7.11
N ALA A 46 -11.94 -12.52 -7.47
CA ALA A 46 -11.17 -11.51 -8.20
C ALA A 46 -10.22 -10.70 -7.30
N LEU A 47 -10.20 -10.95 -5.99
CA LEU A 47 -9.28 -10.32 -5.04
C LEU A 47 -8.05 -11.20 -4.85
N HIS A 48 -6.87 -10.58 -4.98
CA HIS A 48 -5.59 -11.23 -4.74
C HIS A 48 -4.93 -10.63 -3.50
N ASP A 49 -4.49 -11.48 -2.58
CA ASP A 49 -3.70 -11.07 -1.41
C ASP A 49 -2.41 -10.36 -1.87
N TRP A 50 -2.22 -9.13 -1.40
CA TRP A 50 -1.09 -8.31 -1.79
C TRP A 50 -0.07 -8.11 -0.67
N SER A 51 -0.48 -7.48 0.43
CA SER A 51 0.41 -7.22 1.56
C SER A 51 -0.37 -7.01 2.85
N ALA A 52 0.29 -7.15 4.00
CA ALA A 52 -0.31 -6.86 5.30
C ALA A 52 0.61 -5.97 6.13
N TRP A 53 0.08 -4.86 6.64
CA TRP A 53 0.83 -3.85 7.39
C TRP A 53 0.19 -3.61 8.75
N LEU A 54 1.00 -3.70 9.79
CA LEU A 54 0.65 -3.28 11.13
C LEU A 54 1.09 -1.83 11.33
N THR A 55 0.21 -1.02 11.91
CA THR A 55 0.55 0.36 12.26
C THR A 55 1.66 0.36 13.32
N PRO A 56 2.83 0.97 13.06
CA PRO A 56 3.92 1.03 14.03
C PRO A 56 3.49 1.81 15.28
N PHE A 57 4.16 1.57 16.39
CA PHE A 57 3.96 2.40 17.57
C PHE A 57 4.37 3.86 17.28
N THR A 58 3.54 4.82 17.68
CA THR A 58 3.89 6.24 17.65
C THR A 58 3.36 6.92 18.92
N GLN A 59 4.17 7.75 19.59
CA GLN A 59 3.78 8.40 20.85
C GLN A 59 2.56 9.35 20.72
N ARG A 60 2.27 9.83 19.51
CA ARG A 60 1.29 10.89 19.24
C ARG A 60 0.04 10.46 18.46
N ARG A 61 -0.06 9.20 18.01
CA ARG A 61 -1.24 8.71 17.30
C ARG A 61 -1.94 7.61 18.09
N GLY A 62 -3.27 7.70 18.12
CA GLY A 62 -4.15 6.75 18.78
C GLY A 62 -4.23 5.40 18.08
N ARG A 63 -5.41 5.07 17.55
CA ARG A 63 -5.78 3.72 17.06
C ARG A 63 -4.76 3.11 16.10
N ARG A 64 -4.33 1.87 16.40
CA ARG A 64 -3.48 1.04 15.55
C ARG A 64 -4.37 0.10 14.71
N PHE A 65 -3.94 -0.16 13.49
CA PHE A 65 -4.64 -1.05 12.56
C PHE A 65 -3.70 -2.14 12.07
N GLU A 66 -4.28 -3.31 11.83
CA GLU A 66 -3.74 -4.35 10.97
C GLU A 66 -4.46 -4.22 9.63
N THR A 67 -3.75 -3.74 8.61
CA THR A 67 -4.33 -3.44 7.30
C THR A 67 -3.85 -4.47 6.30
N THR A 68 -4.78 -5.24 5.74
CA THR A 68 -4.51 -6.14 4.61
C THR A 68 -4.88 -5.43 3.31
N PHE A 69 -3.94 -5.39 2.37
CA PHE A 69 -4.11 -4.89 1.02
C PHE A 69 -4.44 -6.04 0.09
N PHE A 70 -5.42 -5.81 -0.77
CA PHE A 70 -5.80 -6.70 -1.87
C PHE A 70 -5.61 -5.97 -3.19
N LEU A 71 -5.33 -6.72 -4.26
CA LEU A 71 -5.39 -6.23 -5.63
C LEU A 71 -6.57 -6.85 -6.37
N CYS A 72 -7.23 -6.03 -7.19
CA CYS A 72 -8.25 -6.47 -8.13
C CYS A 72 -7.94 -5.84 -9.49
N CYS A 73 -7.75 -6.67 -10.51
CA CYS A 73 -7.51 -6.19 -11.87
C CYS A 73 -8.85 -6.13 -12.62
N LEU A 74 -9.16 -4.97 -13.20
CA LEU A 74 -10.34 -4.76 -14.04
C LEU A 74 -9.91 -4.36 -15.46
N CYS A 75 -10.63 -4.82 -16.49
CA CYS A 75 -10.30 -4.49 -17.89
C CYS A 75 -10.36 -2.98 -18.19
N GLU A 76 -11.16 -2.24 -17.44
CA GLU A 76 -11.36 -0.80 -17.61
C GLU A 76 -11.61 -0.13 -16.26
N PRO A 77 -11.29 1.18 -16.13
CA PRO A 77 -11.59 1.93 -14.92
C PRO A 77 -13.10 1.98 -14.66
N PRO A 78 -13.60 1.51 -13.50
CA PRO A 78 -15.02 1.63 -13.16
C PRO A 78 -15.43 3.10 -13.01
N PRO A 79 -16.72 3.43 -13.24
CA PRO A 79 -17.26 4.72 -12.84
C PRO A 79 -17.18 4.86 -11.31
N VAL A 80 -16.57 5.95 -10.85
CA VAL A 80 -16.44 6.26 -9.42
C VAL A 80 -17.35 7.43 -9.08
N PHE A 81 -18.08 7.29 -7.99
CA PHE A 81 -18.97 8.32 -7.47
C PHE A 81 -18.50 8.68 -6.06
N PRO A 82 -17.65 9.69 -5.86
CA PRO A 82 -17.26 10.15 -4.52
C PRO A 82 -18.49 10.52 -3.70
N ASP A 83 -18.40 10.39 -2.38
CA ASP A 83 -19.52 10.73 -1.51
C ASP A 83 -19.55 12.18 -1.06
N LEU A 84 -18.48 12.91 -1.37
CA LEU A 84 -18.30 14.33 -1.06
C LEU A 84 -18.36 14.64 0.45
N VAL A 85 -18.20 13.61 1.30
CA VAL A 85 -18.14 13.73 2.76
C VAL A 85 -16.76 13.33 3.25
N GLU A 86 -16.37 12.07 3.04
CA GLU A 86 -15.04 11.56 3.38
C GLU A 86 -14.14 11.55 2.15
N VAL A 87 -14.68 11.07 1.02
CA VAL A 87 -13.99 11.04 -0.26
C VAL A 87 -14.58 12.13 -1.15
N VAL A 88 -13.79 13.18 -1.36
CA VAL A 88 -14.21 14.37 -2.13
C VAL A 88 -13.74 14.36 -3.58
N ASP A 89 -12.76 13.53 -3.90
CA ASP A 89 -12.19 13.43 -5.25
C ASP A 89 -11.67 12.00 -5.52
N CYS A 90 -11.57 11.65 -6.80
CA CYS A 90 -11.02 10.38 -7.26
C CYS A 90 -10.36 10.56 -8.63
N GLN A 91 -9.16 9.99 -8.77
CA GLN A 91 -8.44 9.96 -10.04
C GLN A 91 -7.92 8.55 -10.33
N TRP A 92 -7.91 8.19 -11.61
CA TRP A 92 -7.20 7.03 -12.11
C TRP A 92 -5.82 7.47 -12.57
N SER A 93 -4.77 6.89 -12.01
CA SER A 93 -3.39 7.16 -12.39
C SER A 93 -2.56 5.89 -12.44
N SER A 94 -1.52 5.91 -13.26
CA SER A 94 -0.47 4.90 -13.23
C SER A 94 0.38 5.02 -11.95
N PRO A 95 1.08 3.94 -11.53
CA PRO A 95 2.00 4.01 -10.39
C PRO A 95 3.07 5.10 -10.52
N SER A 96 3.60 5.33 -11.73
CA SER A 96 4.57 6.39 -12.00
C SER A 96 3.98 7.79 -11.84
N GLU A 97 2.78 8.04 -12.37
CA GLU A 97 2.09 9.33 -12.20
C GLU A 97 1.77 9.59 -10.73
N ALA A 98 1.33 8.58 -9.98
CA ALA A 98 1.09 8.71 -8.55
C ALA A 98 2.38 9.05 -7.77
N THR A 99 3.51 8.44 -8.14
CA THR A 99 4.82 8.81 -7.59
C THR A 99 5.18 10.27 -7.93
N GLU A 100 4.95 10.70 -9.17
CA GLU A 100 5.25 12.07 -9.60
C GLU A 100 4.39 13.11 -8.85
N SER A 101 3.08 12.90 -8.74
CA SER A 101 2.19 13.75 -7.96
C SER A 101 2.54 13.77 -6.47
N PHE A 102 3.09 12.68 -5.93
CA PHE A 102 3.62 12.66 -4.56
C PHE A 102 4.84 13.60 -4.41
N ILE A 103 5.78 13.53 -5.35
CA ILE A 103 7.00 14.37 -5.34
C ILE A 103 6.65 15.84 -5.56
N SER A 104 5.73 16.14 -6.47
CA SER A 104 5.25 17.51 -6.74
C SER A 104 4.35 18.06 -5.62
N LYS A 105 4.06 17.25 -4.58
CA LYS A 105 3.23 17.60 -3.42
C LYS A 105 1.76 17.84 -3.77
N GLU A 106 1.30 17.38 -4.93
CA GLU A 106 -0.11 17.39 -5.33
C GLU A 106 -0.93 16.42 -4.50
N ILE A 107 -0.37 15.23 -4.24
CA ILE A 107 -0.97 14.22 -3.36
C ILE A 107 0.00 13.84 -2.25
N TRP A 108 -0.57 13.37 -1.15
CA TRP A 108 0.20 12.75 -0.09
C TRP A 108 -0.13 11.26 0.00
N LEU A 109 0.91 10.43 0.03
CA LEU A 109 0.81 8.99 0.24
C LEU A 109 1.40 8.67 1.62
N ALA A 110 0.66 7.92 2.44
CA ALA A 110 1.23 7.38 3.67
C ALA A 110 2.35 6.38 3.33
N PRO A 111 3.30 6.11 4.24
CA PRO A 111 4.46 5.27 3.92
C PRO A 111 4.12 3.88 3.36
N PRO A 112 3.12 3.13 3.89
CA PRO A 112 2.70 1.87 3.26
C PRO A 112 2.19 2.08 1.83
N GLN A 113 1.36 3.10 1.59
CA GLN A 113 0.81 3.38 0.25
C GLN A 113 1.92 3.75 -0.75
N PHE A 114 2.86 4.61 -0.35
CA PHE A 114 4.02 4.95 -1.20
C PHE A 114 4.85 3.71 -1.53
N TYR A 115 5.13 2.86 -0.53
CA TYR A 115 5.87 1.62 -0.74
C TYR A 115 5.14 0.68 -1.72
N GLU A 116 3.83 0.49 -1.57
CA GLU A 116 3.04 -0.36 -2.47
C GLU A 116 2.94 0.20 -3.89
N ILE A 117 2.73 1.50 -4.07
CA ILE A 117 2.79 2.15 -5.40
C ILE A 117 4.14 1.88 -6.07
N ARG A 118 5.25 2.02 -5.32
CA ARG A 118 6.59 1.75 -5.84
C ARG A 118 6.84 0.27 -6.14
N ARG A 119 6.10 -0.67 -5.55
CA ARG A 119 6.09 -2.08 -5.99
C ARG A 119 5.38 -2.24 -7.33
N LEU A 120 4.24 -1.58 -7.51
CA LEU A 120 3.44 -1.68 -8.73
C LEU A 120 4.20 -1.16 -9.96
N GLU A 121 5.16 -0.25 -9.80
CA GLU A 121 6.05 0.21 -10.87
C GLU A 121 6.96 -0.88 -11.48
N HIS A 122 7.03 -2.08 -10.90
CA HIS A 122 7.75 -3.20 -11.54
C HIS A 122 7.02 -3.79 -12.73
N PHE A 123 5.71 -3.59 -12.81
CA PHE A 123 4.89 -4.21 -13.84
C PHE A 123 4.70 -3.24 -15.01
N ALA A 124 5.07 -3.69 -16.21
CA ALA A 124 4.96 -2.88 -17.43
C ALA A 124 3.50 -2.74 -17.91
N SER A 125 2.63 -3.65 -17.49
CA SER A 125 1.22 -3.66 -17.85
C SER A 125 0.34 -4.24 -16.74
N LEU A 126 -0.96 -3.95 -16.82
CA LEU A 126 -1.97 -4.57 -15.96
C LEU A 126 -1.99 -6.10 -16.14
N SER A 127 -1.74 -6.60 -17.34
CA SER A 127 -1.68 -8.04 -17.64
C SER A 127 -0.53 -8.71 -16.90
N ASP A 128 0.65 -8.09 -16.87
CA ASP A 128 1.81 -8.60 -16.14
C ASP A 128 1.54 -8.63 -14.62
N LEU A 129 0.90 -7.59 -14.09
CA LEU A 129 0.49 -7.52 -12.69
C LEU A 129 -0.53 -8.62 -12.36
N HIS A 130 -1.56 -8.79 -13.19
CA HIS A 130 -2.58 -9.81 -12.98
C HIS A 130 -1.98 -11.21 -13.03
N LYS A 131 -1.14 -11.50 -14.02
CA LYS A 131 -0.41 -12.76 -14.12
C LYS A 131 0.45 -13.01 -12.87
N PHE A 132 1.15 -11.99 -12.39
CA PHE A 132 1.95 -12.10 -11.17
C PHE A 132 1.10 -12.43 -9.94
N CYS A 133 -0.09 -11.85 -9.81
CA CYS A 133 -1.02 -12.20 -8.74
C CYS A 133 -1.48 -13.66 -8.82
N LEU A 134 -1.85 -14.13 -10.02
CA LEU A 134 -2.27 -15.52 -10.24
C LEU A 134 -1.13 -16.51 -9.96
N ASP A 135 0.08 -16.23 -10.45
CA ASP A 135 1.26 -17.09 -10.26
C ASP A 135 1.68 -17.18 -8.77
N ARG A 136 1.18 -16.28 -7.91
CA ARG A 136 1.49 -16.20 -6.48
C ARG A 136 0.35 -16.57 -5.53
N GLU A 137 -0.79 -17.01 -6.04
CA GLU A 137 -2.01 -17.24 -5.23
C GLU A 137 -1.76 -18.12 -3.98
N LEU A 138 -0.85 -19.09 -4.08
CA LEU A 138 -0.53 -20.03 -3.00
C LEU A 138 0.72 -19.65 -2.17
N GLU A 139 1.41 -18.57 -2.50
CA GLU A 139 2.69 -18.21 -1.87
C GLU A 139 2.50 -17.53 -0.50
N GLY A 140 1.30 -17.06 -0.18
CA GLY A 140 0.99 -16.36 1.07
C GLY A 140 1.53 -14.92 1.11
N VAL A 141 1.23 -14.23 2.22
CA VAL A 141 1.61 -12.83 2.45
C VAL A 141 2.32 -12.69 3.78
N GLU A 142 3.45 -11.96 3.79
CA GLU A 142 4.11 -11.58 5.02
C GLU A 142 3.41 -10.38 5.64
N ARG A 143 3.13 -10.47 6.93
CA ARG A 143 2.67 -9.34 7.73
C ARG A 143 3.86 -8.54 8.25
N TRP A 144 3.88 -7.25 7.95
CA TRP A 144 4.96 -6.35 8.34
C TRP A 144 4.56 -5.40 9.45
N LEU A 145 5.39 -5.31 10.48
CA LEU A 145 5.33 -4.27 11.50
C LEU A 145 6.57 -3.39 11.36
N PRO A 146 6.46 -2.17 10.79
CA PRO A 146 7.59 -1.27 10.75
C PRO A 146 8.06 -0.88 12.15
N ILE A 147 9.37 -0.69 12.34
CA ILE A 147 9.95 -0.05 13.53
C ILE A 147 10.32 1.38 13.16
N THR A 148 9.88 2.34 13.96
CA THR A 148 10.15 3.77 13.69
C THR A 148 11.36 4.24 14.48
N LEU A 149 12.41 4.67 13.77
CA LEU A 149 13.60 5.30 14.30
C LEU A 149 13.59 6.79 13.95
N LEU A 150 13.46 7.65 14.95
CA LEU A 150 13.65 9.09 14.81
C LEU A 150 15.14 9.42 14.71
N THR A 151 15.46 10.33 13.81
CA THR A 151 16.84 10.76 13.54
C THR A 151 16.93 12.28 13.68
N ALA A 152 18.14 12.83 13.65
CA ALA A 152 18.34 14.27 13.79
C ALA A 152 17.72 15.10 12.63
N ASP A 153 17.46 14.49 11.47
CA ASP A 153 16.98 15.17 10.26
C ASP A 153 15.80 14.45 9.58
N GLY A 154 15.11 13.55 10.29
CA GLY A 154 13.94 12.87 9.75
C GLY A 154 13.51 11.64 10.54
N THR A 155 13.09 10.60 9.81
CA THR A 155 12.64 9.34 10.38
C THR A 155 12.95 8.19 9.44
N ILE A 156 13.34 7.04 9.99
CA ILE A 156 13.53 5.80 9.25
C ILE A 156 12.50 4.78 9.73
N GLN A 157 11.75 4.20 8.80
CA GLN A 157 10.95 3.00 9.05
C GLN A 157 11.74 1.78 8.62
N LEU A 158 12.15 0.98 9.60
CA LEU A 158 12.82 -0.31 9.40
C LEU A 158 11.75 -1.37 9.18
N LEU A 159 11.92 -2.19 8.14
CA LEU A 159 11.01 -3.27 7.76
C LEU A 159 11.68 -4.64 8.00
N PRO A 160 10.90 -5.73 8.10
CA PRO A 160 11.44 -7.06 8.37
C PRO A 160 12.58 -7.45 7.42
N GLY A 161 13.66 -7.98 8.00
CA GLY A 161 14.87 -8.39 7.28
C GLY A 161 15.96 -7.32 7.17
N ASP A 162 15.67 -6.06 7.50
CA ASP A 162 16.68 -5.01 7.67
C ASP A 162 17.65 -5.36 8.80
N GLU A 163 18.93 -5.00 8.66
CA GLU A 163 19.98 -5.30 9.64
C GLU A 163 19.70 -4.72 11.03
N MET A 164 19.04 -3.57 11.09
CA MET A 164 18.68 -2.91 12.36
C MET A 164 17.28 -3.30 12.85
N TYR A 165 16.57 -4.18 12.13
CA TYR A 165 15.25 -4.65 12.55
C TYR A 165 15.40 -5.71 13.64
N LEU A 166 15.09 -5.33 14.87
CA LEU A 166 15.12 -6.22 16.04
C LEU A 166 13.69 -6.60 16.42
N GLU A 167 13.36 -7.88 16.36
CA GLU A 167 12.05 -8.46 16.70
C GLU A 167 11.77 -8.52 18.22
N ASP A 168 12.44 -7.66 19.00
CA ASP A 168 12.25 -7.56 20.44
C ASP A 168 11.08 -6.61 20.75
N SER A 169 10.23 -7.00 21.72
CA SER A 169 9.00 -6.27 22.07
C SER A 169 9.25 -4.79 22.39
N ASN A 170 10.40 -4.45 22.96
CA ASN A 170 10.76 -3.08 23.27
C ASN A 170 10.87 -2.21 22.01
N TYR A 171 11.44 -2.76 20.92
CA TYR A 171 11.62 -2.04 19.65
C TYR A 171 10.31 -1.95 18.86
N LEU A 172 9.39 -2.89 19.07
CA LEU A 172 8.08 -2.91 18.41
C LEU A 172 7.07 -1.96 19.10
N GLU A 173 7.24 -1.73 20.40
CA GLU A 173 6.29 -0.98 21.23
C GLU A 173 6.80 0.40 21.66
N ASN A 174 8.04 0.77 21.38
CA ASN A 174 8.59 2.07 21.71
C ASN A 174 9.10 2.83 20.49
N LEU A 175 9.13 4.16 20.64
CA LEU A 175 9.74 5.04 19.66
C LEU A 175 11.24 5.10 19.90
N MET A 176 12.02 4.65 18.93
CA MET A 176 13.48 4.72 19.00
C MET A 176 13.94 6.08 18.48
N SER A 177 14.99 6.65 19.07
CA SER A 177 15.58 7.91 18.61
C SER A 177 17.10 7.87 18.63
N THR A 178 17.73 8.63 17.76
CA THR A 178 19.17 8.82 17.69
C THR A 178 19.51 10.25 17.27
N GLU A 179 20.63 10.77 17.77
CA GLU A 179 21.18 12.07 17.38
C GLU A 179 21.90 12.03 16.02
N LYS A 180 22.02 10.84 15.43
CA LYS A 180 22.62 10.67 14.09
C LYS A 180 21.66 11.15 13.01
N LYS A 181 22.21 11.68 11.93
CA LYS A 181 21.47 11.96 10.70
C LYS A 181 21.20 10.69 9.90
N ASN A 182 20.19 10.74 9.04
CA ASN A 182 19.85 9.66 8.12
C ASN A 182 21.08 9.17 7.33
N GLU A 183 21.88 10.08 6.78
CA GLU A 183 23.08 9.74 5.99
C GLU A 183 24.16 8.99 6.80
N GLU A 184 24.27 9.24 8.10
CA GLU A 184 25.23 8.56 8.98
C GLU A 184 24.76 7.13 9.25
N ILE A 185 23.47 6.97 9.57
CA ILE A 185 22.85 5.66 9.80
C ILE A 185 22.91 4.78 8.55
N MET A 186 22.77 5.37 7.36
CA MET A 186 22.88 4.64 6.10
C MET A 186 24.31 4.13 5.81
N LYS A 187 25.35 4.64 6.49
CA LYS A 187 26.75 4.15 6.36
C LYS A 187 27.06 2.96 7.27
N GLU A 188 26.23 2.71 8.28
CA GLU A 188 26.50 1.72 9.34
C GLU A 188 26.03 0.31 8.99
N GLY A 189 25.16 0.15 7.98
CA GLY A 189 24.61 -1.13 7.57
C GLY A 189 24.95 -1.50 6.12
N LYS A 190 24.70 -2.76 5.79
CA LYS A 190 24.84 -3.30 4.43
C LYS A 190 23.56 -4.00 3.94
N LYS A 191 22.71 -4.43 4.88
CA LYS A 191 21.44 -5.10 4.57
C LYS A 191 20.26 -4.19 4.91
N PHE A 192 19.54 -3.75 3.87
CA PHE A 192 18.50 -2.74 3.98
C PHE A 192 17.14 -3.27 3.56
N HIS A 193 16.15 -2.92 4.36
CA HIS A 193 14.75 -2.95 4.00
C HIS A 193 14.05 -1.84 4.77
N ARG A 194 14.08 -0.62 4.22
CA ARG A 194 13.66 0.57 4.97
C ARG A 194 13.14 1.67 4.08
N ILE A 195 12.31 2.52 4.68
CA ILE A 195 11.84 3.79 4.12
C ILE A 195 12.50 4.90 4.94
N VAL A 196 13.32 5.72 4.30
CA VAL A 196 13.97 6.90 4.91
C VAL A 196 13.15 8.13 4.52
N MET A 197 12.67 8.87 5.50
CA MET A 197 11.76 10.00 5.30
C MET A 197 12.38 11.27 5.87
N TYR A 198 12.51 12.30 5.04
CA TYR A 198 13.02 13.61 5.47
C TYR A 198 11.87 14.58 5.77
N ASN A 199 10.79 14.50 5.01
CA ASN A 199 9.57 15.25 5.23
C ASN A 199 8.35 14.51 4.64
N ARG A 200 7.17 15.12 4.66
CA ARG A 200 5.89 14.51 4.24
C ARG A 200 5.87 14.00 2.78
N HIS A 201 6.72 14.53 1.90
CA HIS A 201 6.75 14.22 0.46
C HIS A 201 8.15 13.81 -0.03
N ASP A 202 9.08 13.48 0.88
CA ASP A 202 10.46 13.15 0.54
C ASP A 202 10.87 11.84 1.21
N TYR A 203 10.62 10.76 0.48
CA TYR A 203 10.83 9.37 0.90
C TYR A 203 11.84 8.69 -0.01
N ASN A 204 12.83 8.03 0.58
CA ASN A 204 13.75 7.13 -0.10
C ASN A 204 13.46 5.69 0.34
N ILE A 205 13.44 4.75 -0.62
CA ILE A 205 13.27 3.33 -0.35
C ILE A 205 14.60 2.62 -0.61
N HIS A 206 15.07 1.88 0.39
CA HIS A 206 16.29 1.09 0.30
C HIS A 206 15.99 -0.39 0.60
N VAL A 207 16.21 -1.24 -0.40
CA VAL A 207 15.99 -2.68 -0.36
C VAL A 207 17.20 -3.40 -0.94
N THR A 208 17.86 -4.20 -0.12
CA THR A 208 18.91 -5.15 -0.53
C THR A 208 18.60 -6.59 -0.11
N VAL A 209 17.50 -6.79 0.61
CA VAL A 209 17.01 -8.10 1.02
C VAL A 209 16.27 -8.81 -0.12
N GLN A 210 16.26 -10.13 -0.08
CA GLN A 210 15.41 -10.94 -0.96
C GLN A 210 13.98 -10.94 -0.44
N SER A 211 13.03 -10.97 -1.37
CA SER A 211 11.63 -11.11 -1.03
C SER A 211 11.30 -12.50 -0.51
N LYS A 212 10.41 -12.58 0.47
CA LYS A 212 9.76 -13.82 0.87
C LYS A 212 8.52 -14.06 0.00
N TYR A 213 8.02 -15.30 -0.01
CA TYR A 213 6.74 -15.66 -0.66
C TYR A 213 6.65 -15.27 -2.14
N LYS A 214 7.81 -15.35 -2.83
CA LYS A 214 8.02 -14.93 -4.22
C LYS A 214 7.47 -13.54 -4.55
N HIS A 215 7.33 -12.68 -3.55
CA HIS A 215 6.77 -11.37 -3.74
C HIS A 215 7.78 -10.42 -4.39
N VAL A 216 7.39 -9.19 -4.67
CA VAL A 216 8.26 -8.17 -5.26
C VAL A 216 8.46 -7.03 -4.26
N TYR A 217 9.70 -6.58 -4.08
CA TYR A 217 9.99 -5.36 -3.32
C TYR A 217 10.28 -4.20 -4.26
N PRO A 218 10.01 -2.94 -3.88
CA PRO A 218 10.29 -1.78 -4.72
C PRO A 218 11.75 -1.75 -5.15
N LYS A 219 12.02 -1.21 -6.35
CA LYS A 219 13.38 -0.82 -6.73
C LYS A 219 13.88 0.24 -5.75
N ASN A 220 15.19 0.24 -5.48
CA ASN A 220 15.82 1.31 -4.73
C ASN A 220 15.43 2.67 -5.33
N TYR A 221 14.98 3.56 -4.46
CA TYR A 221 14.46 4.86 -4.86
C TYR A 221 15.06 5.93 -3.97
N VAL A 222 15.66 6.93 -4.60
CA VAL A 222 16.23 8.10 -3.93
C VAL A 222 15.76 9.32 -4.68
N VAL A 223 15.09 10.25 -3.99
CA VAL A 223 14.66 11.52 -4.58
C VAL A 223 15.91 12.28 -5.02
N SER A 224 15.98 12.64 -6.30
CA SER A 224 17.08 13.45 -6.82
C SER A 224 17.01 14.85 -6.21
N LYS A 225 18.14 15.35 -5.67
CA LYS A 225 18.26 16.74 -5.18
C LYS A 225 17.97 17.79 -6.27
N SER A 226 17.95 17.41 -7.55
CA SER A 226 17.59 18.30 -8.67
C SER A 226 16.08 18.46 -8.89
N ARG A 227 15.23 17.77 -8.11
CA ARG A 227 13.75 17.79 -8.22
C ARG A 227 13.07 18.37 -6.97
N LEU A 228 13.85 18.84 -5.99
CA LEU A 228 13.39 19.56 -4.79
C LEU A 228 13.63 21.05 -4.96
#